data_AF-A0A957IKS2-F1
#
_entry.id   AF-A0A957IKS2-F1
#
_cell.length_a   1.000
_cell.length_b   1.000
_cell.length_c   1.000
_cell.angle_alpha   90.00
_cell.angle_beta   90.00
_cell.angle_gamma   90.00
#
_symmetry.space_group_name_H-M   'P 1'
#
loop_
_entity.id
_entity.type
_entity.pdbx_description
1 polymer ?
#
loop_
_entity_poly.entity_id
_entity_poly.type
_entity_poly.pdbx_seq_one_letter_code
_entity_poly.pdbx_strand_id
1 'polypeptide(L)'
;MTLDELYFLLSPQGERLLRETAVTPITADNHLQIASQLRQQTDHAQAVLETVLLRQQAVVKFSRAAQMFFTRAALEQASSETVAVYRARRFADAGVRHVADLGCGIGGDALALAAHGEVTGVDWDPVRVAMAQENVRVYGHAERFHPMQADLLELTPLPVDGLFFDPARRDEYGRRLRSVQDYQPPLHWIHRWRTWVPETAVKVSPGIAYEDIPDDAEVEFVSVQGEVKDGILWFGDLRSGVQRRATLLPNAHTLTSDDLPAAPIPLSAPGAYLYEPDKAVIRAH
;
A
#
# COMPACT_ATOMS: atom_id res chain seq x y z
N MET A 1 18.61 -3.77 4.69
CA MET A 1 18.87 -2.35 4.39
C MET A 1 18.81 -1.54 5.67
N THR A 2 19.90 -0.86 6.01
CA THR A 2 20.00 0.16 7.08
C THR A 2 19.93 1.57 6.47
N LEU A 3 19.87 2.62 7.30
CA LEU A 3 19.98 4.01 6.82
C LEU A 3 21.33 4.29 6.16
N ASP A 4 22.40 3.77 6.73
CA ASP A 4 23.75 3.90 6.17
C ASP A 4 23.85 3.27 4.78
N GLU A 5 23.29 2.07 4.60
CA GLU A 5 23.20 1.43 3.29
C GLU A 5 22.34 2.25 2.33
N LEU A 6 21.20 2.80 2.76
CA LEU A 6 20.35 3.65 1.92
C LEU A 6 21.09 4.93 1.49
N TYR A 7 21.77 5.61 2.41
CA TYR A 7 22.55 6.81 2.09
C TYR A 7 23.74 6.51 1.17
N PHE A 8 24.39 5.36 1.34
CA PHE A 8 25.38 4.90 0.38
C PHE A 8 24.76 4.73 -1.01
N LEU A 9 23.60 4.09 -1.12
CA LEU A 9 22.92 3.86 -2.40
C LEU A 9 22.49 5.17 -3.10
N LEU A 10 22.18 6.21 -2.33
CA LEU A 10 21.88 7.58 -2.81
C LEU A 10 23.14 8.40 -3.14
N SER A 11 24.33 7.94 -2.75
CA SER A 11 25.58 8.62 -3.08
C SER A 11 25.90 8.49 -4.58
N PRO A 12 26.74 9.39 -5.15
CA PRO A 12 27.18 9.26 -6.54
C PRO A 12 27.86 7.92 -6.87
N GLN A 13 28.50 7.28 -5.88
CA GLN A 13 29.08 5.94 -6.06
C GLN A 13 27.98 4.87 -6.08
N GLY A 14 27.05 4.90 -5.12
CA GLY A 14 25.91 3.97 -5.07
C GLY A 14 25.06 4.02 -6.33
N GLU A 15 24.70 5.21 -6.80
CA GLU A 15 23.94 5.40 -8.03
C GLU A 15 24.66 4.90 -9.28
N ARG A 16 25.99 5.04 -9.36
CA ARG A 16 26.78 4.44 -10.45
C ARG A 16 26.71 2.92 -10.39
N LEU A 17 26.99 2.32 -9.23
CA LEU A 17 26.97 0.88 -9.05
C LEU A 17 25.59 0.27 -9.32
N LEU A 18 24.51 0.92 -8.86
CA LEU A 18 23.13 0.51 -9.16
C LEU A 18 22.86 0.50 -10.67
N ARG A 19 23.28 1.56 -11.39
CA ARG A 19 23.10 1.66 -12.85
C ARG A 19 23.91 0.60 -13.58
N GLU A 20 25.19 0.45 -13.25
CA GLU A 20 26.09 -0.53 -13.88
C GLU A 20 25.61 -1.97 -13.65
N THR A 21 25.16 -2.28 -12.43
CA THR A 21 24.67 -3.61 -12.08
C THR A 21 23.33 -3.92 -12.76
N ALA A 22 22.46 -2.91 -12.92
CA ALA A 22 21.14 -3.09 -13.54
C ALA A 22 21.18 -3.35 -15.05
N VAL A 23 22.33 -3.17 -15.73
CA VAL A 23 22.49 -3.44 -17.18
C VAL A 23 22.27 -4.91 -17.51
N THR A 24 22.64 -5.81 -16.60
CA THR A 24 22.47 -7.26 -16.77
C THR A 24 21.42 -7.77 -15.79
N PRO A 25 20.36 -8.48 -16.24
CA PRO A 25 19.43 -9.14 -15.33
C PRO A 25 20.17 -10.07 -14.37
N ILE A 26 19.84 -10.01 -13.08
CA ILE A 26 20.50 -10.84 -12.07
C ILE A 26 19.74 -12.17 -12.03
N THR A 27 20.46 -13.26 -12.26
CA THR A 27 19.94 -14.63 -12.28
C THR A 27 20.70 -15.48 -11.27
N ALA A 28 20.22 -16.68 -10.98
CA ALA A 28 20.93 -17.63 -10.12
C ALA A 28 22.36 -17.92 -10.63
N ASP A 29 22.55 -17.92 -11.96
CA ASP A 29 23.82 -18.27 -12.60
C ASP A 29 24.88 -17.17 -12.47
N ASN A 30 24.49 -15.90 -12.46
CA ASN A 30 25.42 -14.76 -12.43
C ASN A 30 25.50 -14.06 -11.06
N HIS A 31 24.62 -14.41 -10.12
CA HIS A 31 24.53 -13.75 -8.80
C HIS A 31 25.86 -13.72 -8.04
N LEU A 32 26.55 -14.87 -7.93
CA LEU A 32 27.83 -14.96 -7.20
C LEU A 32 28.96 -14.15 -7.85
N GLN A 33 28.98 -14.13 -9.20
CA GLN A 33 29.95 -13.36 -9.96
C GLN A 33 29.75 -11.85 -9.73
N ILE A 34 28.51 -11.37 -9.87
CA ILE A 34 28.17 -9.96 -9.65
C ILE A 34 28.48 -9.55 -8.20
N ALA A 35 28.08 -10.37 -7.22
CA ALA A 35 28.38 -10.12 -5.81
C ALA A 35 29.90 -10.00 -5.55
N SER A 36 30.71 -10.86 -6.17
CA SER A 36 32.17 -10.82 -6.01
C SER A 36 32.79 -9.57 -6.63
N GLN A 37 32.29 -9.10 -7.78
CA GLN A 37 32.74 -7.86 -8.42
C GLN A 37 32.37 -6.63 -7.60
N LEU A 38 31.17 -6.59 -7.02
CA LEU A 38 30.73 -5.48 -6.18
C LEU A 38 31.56 -5.37 -4.89
N ARG A 39 31.92 -6.50 -4.27
CA ARG A 39 32.78 -6.52 -3.06
C ARG A 39 34.18 -5.94 -3.27
N GLN A 40 34.65 -5.87 -4.52
CA GLN A 40 35.93 -5.22 -4.84
C GLN A 40 35.81 -3.69 -4.92
N GLN A 41 34.59 -3.15 -4.99
CA GLN A 41 34.32 -1.73 -5.21
C GLN A 41 33.69 -1.03 -4.00
N THR A 42 33.03 -1.79 -3.11
CA THR A 42 32.34 -1.25 -1.94
C THR A 42 32.09 -2.31 -0.88
N ASP A 43 32.05 -1.87 0.39
CA ASP A 43 31.61 -2.68 1.52
C ASP A 43 30.08 -2.90 1.53
N HIS A 44 29.32 -2.11 0.76
CA HIS A 44 27.85 -2.20 0.64
C HIS A 44 27.38 -3.06 -0.55
N ALA A 45 28.22 -4.01 -0.99
CA ALA A 45 27.94 -4.85 -2.17
C ALA A 45 26.58 -5.56 -2.10
N GLN A 46 26.21 -6.05 -0.92
CA GLN A 46 24.92 -6.72 -0.70
C GLN A 46 23.74 -5.76 -0.88
N ALA A 47 23.82 -4.53 -0.38
CA ALA A 47 22.76 -3.53 -0.51
C ALA A 47 22.51 -3.16 -1.99
N VAL A 48 23.58 -3.01 -2.79
CA VAL A 48 23.48 -2.76 -4.23
C VAL A 48 22.77 -3.92 -4.92
N LEU A 49 23.26 -5.14 -4.70
CA LEU A 49 22.73 -6.34 -5.34
C LEU A 49 21.25 -6.59 -4.98
N GLU A 50 20.91 -6.47 -3.69
CA GLU A 50 19.54 -6.64 -3.21
C GLU A 50 18.61 -5.57 -3.79
N THR A 51 19.06 -4.31 -3.86
CA THR A 51 18.26 -3.23 -4.45
C THR A 51 17.96 -3.50 -5.92
N VAL A 52 18.94 -3.92 -6.73
CA VAL A 52 18.70 -4.23 -8.15
C VAL A 52 17.73 -5.41 -8.32
N LEU A 53 17.87 -6.46 -7.51
CA LEU A 53 16.95 -7.59 -7.51
C LEU A 53 15.51 -7.17 -7.14
N LEU A 54 15.35 -6.35 -6.10
CA LEU A 54 14.02 -5.88 -5.67
C LEU A 54 13.40 -4.95 -6.71
N ARG A 55 14.20 -4.09 -7.38
CA ARG A 55 13.73 -3.25 -8.49
C ARG A 55 13.22 -4.08 -9.66
N GLN A 56 13.89 -5.19 -10.00
CA GLN A 56 13.43 -6.14 -11.03
C GLN A 56 12.09 -6.77 -10.66
N GLN A 57 11.88 -7.12 -9.40
CA GLN A 57 10.62 -7.69 -8.92
C GLN A 57 9.50 -6.64 -8.85
N ALA A 58 9.84 -5.40 -8.50
CA ALA A 58 8.89 -4.33 -8.25
C ALA A 58 8.20 -3.78 -9.52
N VAL A 59 8.68 -4.11 -10.72
CA VAL A 59 8.10 -3.64 -12.01
C VAL A 59 6.62 -4.02 -12.17
N VAL A 60 6.18 -5.09 -11.51
CA VAL A 60 4.76 -5.53 -11.56
C VAL A 60 3.86 -4.65 -10.68
N LYS A 61 4.41 -3.93 -9.71
CA LYS A 61 3.68 -3.06 -8.77
C LYS A 61 3.85 -1.58 -9.08
N PHE A 62 5.00 -1.16 -9.63
CA PHE A 62 5.39 0.24 -9.75
C PHE A 62 5.99 0.55 -11.13
N SER A 63 5.45 1.57 -11.79
CA SER A 63 5.90 2.06 -13.09
C SER A 63 7.33 2.63 -13.05
N ARG A 64 7.73 3.18 -11.90
CA ARG A 64 9.09 3.71 -11.66
C ARG A 64 9.97 2.81 -10.80
N ALA A 65 9.65 1.51 -10.72
CA ALA A 65 10.36 0.52 -9.91
C ALA A 65 11.89 0.61 -10.02
N ALA A 66 12.44 0.83 -11.22
CA ALA A 66 13.87 0.90 -11.49
C ALA A 66 14.64 2.01 -10.73
N GLN A 67 13.93 2.99 -10.16
CA GLN A 67 14.52 4.11 -9.42
C GLN A 67 14.16 4.08 -7.92
N MET A 68 13.20 3.25 -7.53
CA MET A 68 12.70 3.18 -6.15
C MET A 68 13.61 2.35 -5.24
N PHE A 69 13.42 2.49 -3.94
CA PHE A 69 14.12 1.77 -2.89
C PHE A 69 13.15 0.90 -2.11
N PHE A 70 13.61 -0.31 -1.76
CA PHE A 70 12.79 -1.36 -1.18
C PHE A 70 13.58 -2.15 -0.14
N THR A 71 12.88 -2.67 0.85
CA THR A 71 13.27 -3.94 1.48
C THR A 71 12.37 -5.05 0.95
N ARG A 72 12.79 -6.31 1.04
CA ARG A 72 11.95 -7.45 0.62
C ARG A 72 10.59 -7.43 1.33
N ALA A 73 10.60 -7.29 2.65
CA ALA A 73 9.37 -7.27 3.45
C ALA A 73 8.45 -6.11 3.06
N ALA A 74 9.00 -4.92 2.83
CA ALA A 74 8.18 -3.77 2.43
C ALA A 74 7.65 -3.91 1.00
N LEU A 75 8.43 -4.43 0.05
CA LEU A 75 7.95 -4.65 -1.32
C LEU A 75 6.80 -5.67 -1.35
N GLU A 76 6.89 -6.75 -0.56
CA GLU A 76 5.83 -7.75 -0.46
C GLU A 76 4.52 -7.14 0.06
N GLN A 77 4.62 -6.26 1.07
CA GLN A 77 3.47 -5.63 1.73
C GLN A 77 2.92 -4.39 1.01
N ALA A 78 3.72 -3.73 0.17
CA ALA A 78 3.32 -2.49 -0.47
C ALA A 78 2.12 -2.67 -1.40
N SER A 79 1.19 -1.70 -1.36
CA SER A 79 0.12 -1.55 -2.34
C SER A 79 0.72 -1.35 -3.73
N SER A 80 0.15 -2.00 -4.76
CA SER A 80 0.52 -1.68 -6.14
C SER A 80 0.06 -0.27 -6.50
N GLU A 81 0.81 0.42 -7.36
CA GLU A 81 0.51 1.77 -7.84
C GLU A 81 -0.92 1.90 -8.36
N THR A 82 -1.44 0.93 -9.11
CA THR A 82 -2.82 0.93 -9.62
C THR A 82 -3.87 1.03 -8.50
N VAL A 83 -3.66 0.32 -7.39
CA VAL A 83 -4.57 0.33 -6.22
C VAL A 83 -4.41 1.65 -5.46
N ALA A 84 -3.17 2.10 -5.26
CA ALA A 84 -2.87 3.36 -4.58
C ALA A 84 -3.48 4.57 -5.32
N VAL A 85 -3.35 4.62 -6.65
CA VAL A 85 -3.93 5.68 -7.51
C VAL A 85 -5.45 5.65 -7.45
N TYR A 86 -6.07 4.46 -7.50
CA TYR A 86 -7.52 4.34 -7.35
C TYR A 86 -7.98 4.91 -5.99
N ARG A 87 -7.30 4.54 -4.91
CA ARG A 87 -7.61 4.98 -3.55
C ARG A 87 -7.44 6.50 -3.39
N ALA A 88 -6.33 7.05 -3.92
CA ALA A 88 -6.02 8.46 -3.79
C ALA A 88 -7.06 9.38 -4.46
N ARG A 89 -7.66 8.93 -5.58
CA ARG A 89 -8.75 9.65 -6.22
C ARG A 89 -9.95 9.82 -5.31
N ARG A 90 -10.28 8.81 -4.51
CA ARG A 90 -11.42 8.88 -3.57
C ARG A 90 -11.24 9.95 -2.49
N PHE A 91 -10.00 10.13 -2.00
CA PHE A 91 -9.66 11.26 -1.13
C PHE A 91 -9.80 12.60 -1.86
N ALA A 92 -9.27 12.69 -3.08
CA ALA A 92 -9.33 13.91 -3.87
C ALA A 92 -10.78 14.34 -4.21
N ASP A 93 -11.64 13.38 -4.58
CA ASP A 93 -13.05 13.60 -4.93
C ASP A 93 -13.87 14.05 -3.71
N ALA A 94 -13.49 13.63 -2.50
CA ALA A 94 -14.05 14.12 -1.24
C ALA A 94 -13.49 15.49 -0.81
N GLY A 95 -12.63 16.10 -1.61
CA GLY A 95 -12.06 17.42 -1.33
C GLY A 95 -10.92 17.43 -0.30
N VAL A 96 -10.40 16.26 0.08
CA VAL A 96 -9.28 16.13 1.03
C VAL A 96 -8.00 16.64 0.38
N ARG A 97 -7.31 17.60 1.00
CA ARG A 97 -6.10 18.25 0.45
C ARG A 97 -4.84 17.90 1.22
N HIS A 98 -4.94 17.47 2.47
CA HIS A 98 -3.83 16.98 3.27
C HIS A 98 -4.18 15.64 3.93
N VAL A 99 -3.44 14.58 3.59
CA VAL A 99 -3.66 13.23 4.14
C VAL A 99 -2.51 12.83 5.06
N ALA A 100 -2.80 12.27 6.24
CA ALA A 100 -1.80 11.51 6.98
C ALA A 100 -1.81 10.04 6.53
N ASP A 101 -0.70 9.56 5.97
CA ASP A 101 -0.46 8.14 5.68
C ASP A 101 0.18 7.48 6.91
N LEU A 102 -0.65 6.83 7.72
CA LEU A 102 -0.31 6.26 9.01
C LEU A 102 0.10 4.79 8.84
N GLY A 103 1.40 4.53 8.93
CA GLY A 103 2.02 3.27 8.50
C GLY A 103 2.49 3.33 7.04
N CYS A 104 3.07 4.47 6.63
CA CYS A 104 3.34 4.74 5.21
C CYS A 104 4.33 3.76 4.55
N GLY A 105 5.12 3.02 5.35
CA GLY A 105 6.08 2.06 4.84
C GLY A 105 7.07 2.71 3.89
N ILE A 106 7.24 2.12 2.71
CA ILE A 106 8.10 2.66 1.64
C ILE A 106 7.41 3.73 0.76
N GLY A 107 6.25 4.24 1.18
CA GLY A 107 5.52 5.31 0.49
C GLY A 107 4.70 4.87 -0.72
N GLY A 108 4.30 3.60 -0.79
CA GLY A 108 3.54 3.05 -1.92
C GLY A 108 2.15 3.70 -2.10
N ASP A 109 1.46 4.00 -1.00
CA ASP A 109 0.20 4.74 -1.01
C ASP A 109 0.45 6.27 -0.98
N ALA A 110 1.41 6.74 -0.17
CA ALA A 110 1.86 8.13 -0.13
C ALA A 110 2.18 8.74 -1.51
N LEU A 111 2.87 8.02 -2.41
CA LEU A 111 3.19 8.56 -3.74
C LEU A 111 1.94 8.91 -4.56
N ALA A 112 0.86 8.14 -4.40
CA ALA A 112 -0.38 8.35 -5.13
C ALA A 112 -1.21 9.45 -4.46
N LEU A 113 -1.23 9.49 -3.13
CA LEU A 113 -1.87 10.56 -2.36
C LEU A 113 -1.21 11.93 -2.67
N ALA A 114 0.12 11.97 -2.76
CA ALA A 114 0.88 13.19 -3.03
C ALA A 114 0.64 13.77 -4.44
N ALA A 115 0.13 12.95 -5.38
CA ALA A 115 -0.32 13.45 -6.68
C ALA A 115 -1.51 14.43 -6.56
N HIS A 116 -2.31 14.32 -5.51
CA HIS A 116 -3.54 15.08 -5.32
C HIS A 116 -3.48 16.15 -4.22
N GLY A 117 -2.56 16.05 -3.27
CA GLY A 117 -2.44 16.97 -2.14
C GLY A 117 -1.16 16.79 -1.32
N GLU A 118 -1.12 17.44 -0.16
CA GLU A 118 -0.06 17.27 0.83
C GLU A 118 -0.22 15.91 1.53
N VAL A 119 0.89 15.28 1.91
CA VAL A 119 0.91 14.00 2.62
C VAL A 119 1.87 14.07 3.78
N THR A 120 1.39 13.78 4.99
CA THR A 120 2.26 13.49 6.13
C THR A 120 2.43 11.98 6.23
N GLY A 121 3.62 11.46 5.89
CA GLY A 121 3.90 10.03 5.98
C GLY A 121 4.49 9.67 7.34
N VAL A 122 3.79 8.83 8.11
CA VAL A 122 4.19 8.41 9.45
C VAL A 122 4.56 6.93 9.43
N ASP A 123 5.78 6.61 9.88
CA ASP A 123 6.19 5.24 10.18
C ASP A 123 7.17 5.26 11.37
N TRP A 124 7.20 4.18 12.16
CA TRP A 124 8.10 4.08 13.30
C TRP A 124 9.52 3.69 12.87
N ASP A 125 9.65 3.00 11.73
CA ASP A 125 10.92 2.56 11.16
C ASP A 125 11.57 3.70 10.34
N PRO A 126 12.69 4.27 10.79
CA PRO A 126 13.31 5.40 10.11
C PRO A 126 13.82 5.04 8.71
N VAL A 127 14.18 3.77 8.45
CA VAL A 127 14.59 3.33 7.11
C VAL A 127 13.42 3.39 6.14
N ARG A 128 12.21 3.00 6.59
CA ARG A 128 11.00 3.08 5.78
C ARG A 128 10.63 4.52 5.46
N VAL A 129 10.67 5.40 6.46
CA VAL A 129 10.41 6.84 6.27
C VAL A 129 11.37 7.44 5.24
N ALA A 130 12.66 7.15 5.32
CA ALA A 130 13.65 7.61 4.36
C ALA A 130 13.42 7.02 2.95
N MET A 131 13.07 5.72 2.85
CA MET A 131 12.68 5.12 1.56
C MET A 131 11.42 5.76 0.98
N ALA A 132 10.41 6.04 1.79
CA ALA A 132 9.19 6.71 1.36
C ALA A 132 9.50 8.08 0.77
N GLN A 133 10.32 8.88 1.45
CA GLN A 133 10.74 10.19 0.96
C GLN A 133 11.40 10.11 -0.43
N GLU A 134 12.33 9.18 -0.61
CA GLU A 134 12.99 8.98 -1.91
C GLU A 134 12.06 8.43 -2.98
N ASN A 135 11.18 7.50 -2.62
CA ASN A 135 10.21 6.91 -3.54
C ASN A 135 9.20 7.96 -3.99
N VAL A 136 8.65 8.77 -3.10
CA VAL A 136 7.74 9.86 -3.48
C VAL A 136 8.47 10.89 -4.36
N ARG A 137 9.75 11.20 -4.08
CA ARG A 137 10.59 12.05 -4.94
C ARG A 137 10.75 11.48 -6.35
N VAL A 138 10.92 10.17 -6.51
CA VAL A 138 11.01 9.51 -7.83
C VAL A 138 9.76 9.74 -8.68
N TYR A 139 8.59 9.90 -8.07
CA TYR A 139 7.34 10.27 -8.75
C TYR A 139 7.16 11.78 -8.96
N GLY A 140 8.06 12.61 -8.44
CA GLY A 140 8.06 14.06 -8.62
C GLY A 140 7.12 14.79 -7.67
N HIS A 141 6.93 14.27 -6.45
CA HIS A 141 6.05 14.86 -5.43
C HIS A 141 6.79 15.13 -4.11
N ALA A 142 8.10 15.35 -4.16
CA ALA A 142 8.93 15.53 -2.97
C ALA A 142 8.50 16.71 -2.10
N GLU A 143 8.03 17.79 -2.74
CA GLU A 143 7.59 19.01 -2.10
C GLU A 143 6.26 18.88 -1.34
N ARG A 144 5.52 17.78 -1.58
CA ARG A 144 4.22 17.50 -0.96
C ARG A 144 4.28 16.41 0.09
N PHE A 145 5.45 15.82 0.32
CA PHE A 145 5.62 14.72 1.27
C PHE A 145 6.39 15.18 2.50
N HIS A 146 5.74 15.08 3.65
CA HIS A 146 6.25 15.47 4.96
C HIS A 146 6.53 14.19 5.77
N PRO A 147 7.78 13.66 5.73
CA PRO A 147 8.14 12.46 6.48
C PRO A 147 8.15 12.72 7.98
N MET A 148 7.60 11.79 8.76
CA MET A 148 7.60 11.82 10.22
C MET A 148 7.93 10.43 10.77
N GLN A 149 9.09 10.29 11.40
CA GLN A 149 9.39 9.10 12.20
C GLN A 149 8.70 9.22 13.55
N ALA A 150 7.73 8.36 13.83
CA ALA A 150 7.05 8.33 15.11
C ALA A 150 6.39 6.97 15.37
N ASP A 151 6.26 6.60 16.64
CA ASP A 151 5.30 5.57 17.04
C ASP A 151 3.90 6.20 17.02
N LEU A 152 3.03 5.66 16.17
CA LEU A 152 1.65 6.13 16.07
C LEU A 152 0.94 6.09 17.43
N LEU A 153 1.24 5.11 18.29
CA LEU A 153 0.64 4.96 19.62
C LEU A 153 0.91 6.15 20.55
N GLU A 154 1.98 6.88 20.31
CA GLU A 154 2.42 8.03 21.13
C GLU A 154 1.98 9.38 20.56
N LEU A 155 1.36 9.39 19.38
CA LEU A 155 0.91 10.60 18.71
C LEU A 155 -0.51 11.03 19.14
N THR A 156 -0.73 12.34 19.08
CA THR A 156 -2.07 12.95 19.04
C THR A 156 -2.52 13.18 17.60
N PRO A 157 -3.83 13.31 17.33
CA PRO A 157 -4.33 13.59 15.98
C PRO A 157 -3.58 14.73 15.30
N LEU A 158 -3.13 14.47 14.08
CA LEU A 158 -2.42 15.47 13.26
C LEU A 158 -3.44 16.47 12.66
N PRO A 159 -3.04 17.73 12.42
CA PRO A 159 -3.91 18.73 11.80
C PRO A 159 -3.97 18.52 10.28
N VAL A 160 -4.70 17.48 9.86
CA VAL A 160 -4.85 17.06 8.46
C VAL A 160 -6.33 16.90 8.11
N ASP A 161 -6.63 16.88 6.82
CA ASP A 161 -8.00 16.76 6.32
C ASP A 161 -8.47 15.31 6.24
N GLY A 162 -7.54 14.34 6.12
CA GLY A 162 -7.89 12.93 6.01
C GLY A 162 -6.83 11.99 6.54
N LEU A 163 -7.25 10.77 6.90
CA LEU A 163 -6.36 9.71 7.40
C LEU A 163 -6.41 8.51 6.47
N PHE A 164 -5.25 8.02 6.06
CA PHE A 164 -5.11 6.66 5.53
C PHE A 164 -4.35 5.82 6.54
N PHE A 165 -4.99 4.78 7.08
CA PHE A 165 -4.40 3.92 8.10
C PHE A 165 -4.12 2.52 7.53
N ASP A 166 -2.84 2.16 7.44
CA ASP A 166 -2.36 0.84 7.05
C ASP A 166 -1.52 0.20 8.16
N PRO A 167 -2.16 -0.44 9.14
CA PRO A 167 -1.42 -1.11 10.20
C PRO A 167 -0.73 -2.38 9.68
N ALA A 168 0.37 -2.73 10.34
CA ALA A 168 1.04 -3.99 10.08
C ALA A 168 0.14 -5.17 10.49
N ARG A 169 0.08 -6.17 9.59
CA ARG A 169 -0.77 -7.38 9.73
C ARG A 169 0.06 -8.65 9.85
N ARG A 170 1.34 -8.49 10.11
CA ARG A 170 2.28 -9.57 10.38
C ARG A 170 3.02 -9.24 11.66
N ASP A 171 3.26 -10.25 12.49
CA ASP A 171 4.12 -10.08 13.65
C ASP A 171 5.61 -9.99 13.25
N GLU A 172 6.46 -9.79 14.25
CA GLU A 172 7.93 -9.74 14.10
C GLU A 172 8.53 -11.01 13.46
N TYR A 173 7.81 -12.14 13.53
CA TYR A 173 8.20 -13.42 12.92
C TYR A 173 7.60 -13.63 11.52
N GLY A 174 6.90 -12.62 10.98
CA GLY A 174 6.28 -12.65 9.66
C GLY A 174 4.96 -13.42 9.59
N ARG A 175 4.44 -13.92 10.72
CA ARG A 175 3.18 -14.69 10.77
C ARG A 175 2.00 -13.75 10.55
N ARG A 176 1.04 -14.17 9.73
CA ARG A 176 -0.17 -13.39 9.43
C ARG A 176 -1.05 -13.26 10.68
N LEU A 177 -1.34 -12.03 11.06
CA LEU A 177 -2.29 -11.68 12.12
C LEU A 177 -3.71 -11.85 11.59
N ARG A 178 -4.54 -12.57 12.33
CA ARG A 178 -5.88 -12.97 11.89
C ARG A 178 -6.97 -12.06 12.44
N SER A 179 -6.80 -11.55 13.67
CA SER A 179 -7.71 -10.59 14.27
C SER A 179 -7.27 -9.17 13.95
N VAL A 180 -8.25 -8.30 13.71
CA VAL A 180 -8.03 -6.85 13.59
C VAL A 180 -7.54 -6.22 14.90
N GLN A 181 -7.76 -6.90 16.03
CA GLN A 181 -7.26 -6.48 17.34
C GLN A 181 -5.76 -6.75 17.51
N ASP A 182 -5.22 -7.68 16.73
CA ASP A 182 -3.80 -8.03 16.77
C ASP A 182 -2.97 -7.16 15.84
N TYR A 183 -3.60 -6.36 14.96
CA TYR A 183 -2.89 -5.44 14.07
C TYR A 183 -1.99 -4.49 14.85
N GLN A 184 -0.97 -3.96 14.19
CA GLN A 184 -0.02 -3.06 14.82
C GLN A 184 0.01 -1.70 14.09
N PRO A 185 -0.61 -0.65 14.66
CA PRO A 185 -1.52 -0.66 15.82
C PRO A 185 -2.86 -1.38 15.59
N PRO A 186 -3.58 -1.77 16.67
CA PRO A 186 -4.91 -2.39 16.54
C PRO A 186 -5.90 -1.48 15.84
N LEU A 187 -6.84 -2.04 15.06
CA LEU A 187 -7.80 -1.21 14.32
C LEU A 187 -8.60 -0.27 15.21
N HIS A 188 -8.95 -0.69 16.43
CA HIS A 188 -9.74 0.17 17.31
C HIS A 188 -9.03 1.47 17.69
N TRP A 189 -7.71 1.51 17.54
CA TRP A 189 -6.89 2.67 17.87
C TRP A 189 -7.29 3.90 17.05
N ILE A 190 -7.51 3.73 15.74
CA ILE A 190 -7.80 4.85 14.81
C ILE A 190 -9.18 5.47 15.05
N HIS A 191 -10.11 4.74 15.68
CA HIS A 191 -11.42 5.30 16.04
C HIS A 191 -11.30 6.51 16.96
N ARG A 192 -10.22 6.63 17.74
CA ARG A 192 -9.96 7.80 18.59
C ARG A 192 -9.64 9.06 17.80
N TRP A 193 -9.11 8.93 16.59
CA TRP A 193 -8.76 10.06 15.72
C TRP A 193 -9.89 10.41 14.76
N ARG A 194 -10.77 9.44 14.44
CA ARG A 194 -11.93 9.63 13.55
C ARG A 194 -12.92 10.70 14.01
N THR A 195 -12.98 11.01 15.30
CA THR A 195 -13.81 12.12 15.81
C THR A 195 -13.26 13.50 15.45
N TRP A 196 -11.96 13.59 15.16
CA TRP A 196 -11.28 14.82 14.77
C TRP A 196 -11.06 14.91 13.27
N VAL A 197 -10.84 13.76 12.61
CA VAL A 197 -10.64 13.63 11.17
C VAL A 197 -11.60 12.56 10.62
N PRO A 198 -12.86 12.92 10.32
CA PRO A 198 -13.88 11.97 9.88
C PRO A 198 -13.54 11.24 8.57
N GLU A 199 -12.84 11.91 7.66
CA GLU A 199 -12.39 11.42 6.35
C GLU A 199 -11.24 10.43 6.51
N THR A 200 -11.59 9.25 7.02
CA THR A 200 -10.64 8.18 7.31
C THR A 200 -10.86 6.99 6.39
N ALA A 201 -9.78 6.43 5.86
CA ALA A 201 -9.75 5.15 5.18
C ALA A 201 -8.84 4.18 5.93
N VAL A 202 -9.30 2.96 6.18
CA VAL A 202 -8.53 1.94 6.91
C VAL A 202 -8.31 0.73 6.03
N LYS A 203 -7.06 0.37 5.78
CA LYS A 203 -6.72 -0.84 5.01
C LYS A 203 -6.79 -2.07 5.91
N VAL A 204 -7.57 -3.05 5.48
CA VAL A 204 -7.80 -4.31 6.20
C VAL A 204 -7.47 -5.51 5.33
N SER A 205 -7.26 -6.66 5.97
CA SER A 205 -7.14 -7.95 5.27
C SER A 205 -8.40 -8.22 4.43
N PRO A 206 -8.27 -8.74 3.20
CA PRO A 206 -9.43 -9.22 2.44
C PRO A 206 -10.28 -10.23 3.20
N GLY A 207 -9.70 -10.94 4.17
CA GLY A 207 -10.40 -11.91 5.03
C GLY A 207 -10.85 -11.37 6.39
N ILE A 208 -11.05 -10.05 6.55
CA ILE A 208 -11.65 -9.47 7.77
C ILE A 208 -12.97 -10.18 8.11
N ALA A 209 -13.30 -10.39 9.38
CA ALA A 209 -14.59 -10.95 9.76
C ALA A 209 -15.70 -9.91 9.55
N TYR A 210 -16.93 -10.31 9.23
CA TYR A 210 -17.99 -9.32 8.97
C TYR A 210 -18.40 -8.56 10.24
N GLU A 211 -18.36 -9.24 11.37
CA GLU A 211 -18.58 -8.68 12.70
C GLU A 211 -17.52 -7.64 13.13
N ASP A 212 -16.35 -7.63 12.48
CA ASP A 212 -15.30 -6.65 12.72
C ASP A 212 -15.47 -5.37 11.86
N ILE A 213 -16.45 -5.34 10.94
CA ILE A 213 -16.73 -4.18 10.09
C ILE A 213 -17.67 -3.23 10.84
N PRO A 214 -17.27 -1.97 11.11
CA PRO A 214 -18.14 -1.01 11.77
C PRO A 214 -19.39 -0.67 10.95
N ASP A 215 -20.53 -0.51 11.61
CA ASP A 215 -21.82 -0.16 10.97
C ASP A 215 -21.77 1.19 10.21
N ASP A 216 -20.87 2.07 10.62
CA ASP A 216 -20.69 3.39 10.02
C ASP A 216 -19.64 3.42 8.89
N ALA A 217 -19.09 2.26 8.51
CA ALA A 217 -18.17 2.10 7.39
C ALA A 217 -18.91 1.76 6.08
N GLU A 218 -18.41 2.26 4.96
CA GLU A 218 -18.54 1.54 3.70
C GLU A 218 -17.33 0.61 3.56
N VAL A 219 -17.55 -0.70 3.35
CA VAL A 219 -16.46 -1.63 3.04
C VAL A 219 -16.31 -1.82 1.55
N GLU A 220 -15.09 -1.69 1.06
CA GLU A 220 -14.73 -1.95 -0.33
C GLU A 220 -13.69 -3.06 -0.43
N PHE A 221 -13.95 -4.08 -1.24
CA PHE A 221 -12.95 -5.08 -1.62
C PHE A 221 -12.43 -4.80 -3.02
N VAL A 222 -11.11 -4.67 -3.15
CA VAL A 222 -10.47 -4.36 -4.42
C VAL A 222 -9.74 -5.58 -4.95
N SER A 223 -10.05 -5.98 -6.19
CA SER A 223 -9.27 -6.96 -6.93
C SER A 223 -8.45 -6.31 -8.04
N VAL A 224 -7.31 -6.92 -8.35
CA VAL A 224 -6.51 -6.60 -9.52
C VAL A 224 -6.33 -7.90 -10.29
N GLN A 225 -6.82 -7.93 -11.54
CA GLN A 225 -6.70 -9.10 -12.42
C GLN A 225 -7.20 -10.41 -11.78
N GLY A 226 -8.37 -10.39 -11.11
CA GLY A 226 -8.98 -11.59 -10.52
C GLY A 226 -8.50 -11.96 -9.11
N GLU A 227 -7.55 -11.20 -8.54
CA GLU A 227 -7.05 -11.43 -7.18
C GLU A 227 -7.41 -10.27 -6.24
N VAL A 228 -8.09 -10.57 -5.14
CA VAL A 228 -8.39 -9.58 -4.10
C VAL A 228 -7.09 -9.17 -3.41
N LYS A 229 -6.78 -7.87 -3.46
CA LYS A 229 -5.55 -7.31 -2.91
C LYS A 229 -5.75 -6.81 -1.49
N ASP A 230 -6.77 -5.98 -1.27
CA ASP A 230 -7.12 -5.46 0.06
C ASP A 230 -8.62 -5.23 0.21
N GLY A 231 -9.02 -5.05 1.47
CA GLY A 231 -10.29 -4.40 1.83
C GLY A 231 -9.99 -3.02 2.39
N ILE A 232 -10.86 -2.05 2.12
CA ILE A 232 -10.81 -0.69 2.68
C ILE A 232 -12.11 -0.41 3.42
N LEU A 233 -12.00 0.11 4.63
CA LEU A 233 -13.13 0.70 5.35
C LEU A 233 -13.08 2.21 5.13
N TRP A 234 -14.13 2.75 4.52
CA TRP A 234 -14.28 4.18 4.23
C TRP A 234 -15.22 4.83 5.23
N PHE A 235 -14.83 6.00 5.76
CA PHE A 235 -15.58 6.77 6.75
C PHE A 235 -15.75 8.23 6.32
N GLY A 236 -16.69 8.93 6.98
CA GLY A 236 -17.01 10.33 6.66
C GLY A 236 -17.47 10.49 5.22
N ASP A 237 -17.07 11.60 4.60
CA ASP A 237 -17.45 11.92 3.21
C ASP A 237 -16.70 11.10 2.16
N LEU A 238 -15.78 10.21 2.57
CA LEU A 238 -15.22 9.19 1.68
C LEU A 238 -16.24 8.11 1.33
N ARG A 239 -17.32 7.97 2.12
CA ARG A 239 -18.41 7.03 1.82
C ARG A 239 -19.27 7.53 0.67
N SER A 240 -19.82 6.60 -0.08
CA SER A 240 -20.72 6.85 -1.21
C SER A 240 -22.19 6.54 -0.92
N GLY A 241 -22.52 6.23 0.35
CA GLY A 241 -23.87 5.88 0.80
C GLY A 241 -24.19 4.38 0.78
N VAL A 242 -23.35 3.56 0.16
CA VAL A 242 -23.51 2.09 0.11
C VAL A 242 -22.86 1.43 1.33
N GLN A 243 -23.26 0.20 1.66
CA GLN A 243 -22.62 -0.58 2.71
C GLN A 243 -21.41 -1.35 2.21
N ARG A 244 -21.54 -1.95 1.02
CA ARG A 244 -20.54 -2.87 0.44
C ARG A 244 -20.24 -2.50 -1.00
N ARG A 245 -18.98 -2.65 -1.37
CA ARG A 245 -18.45 -2.37 -2.70
C ARG A 245 -17.44 -3.44 -3.10
N ALA A 246 -17.50 -3.88 -4.35
CA ALA A 246 -16.46 -4.68 -4.99
C ALA A 246 -15.96 -3.93 -6.22
N THR A 247 -14.66 -3.66 -6.28
CA THR A 247 -14.04 -2.93 -7.39
C THR A 247 -12.95 -3.77 -8.07
N LEU A 248 -13.04 -3.87 -9.39
CA LEU A 248 -12.14 -4.64 -10.25
C LEU A 248 -11.22 -3.68 -11.02
N LEU A 249 -9.93 -3.73 -10.70
CA LEU A 249 -8.88 -2.96 -11.35
C LEU A 249 -8.18 -3.79 -12.44
N PRO A 250 -7.66 -3.14 -13.51
CA PRO A 250 -7.37 -1.71 -13.64
C PRO A 250 -8.52 -0.83 -14.17
N ASN A 251 -9.62 -1.40 -14.65
CA ASN A 251 -10.69 -0.64 -15.31
C ASN A 251 -11.65 0.07 -14.34
N ALA A 252 -11.54 -0.18 -13.04
CA ALA A 252 -12.41 0.36 -11.99
C ALA A 252 -13.90 0.04 -12.21
N HIS A 253 -14.20 -1.18 -12.65
CA HIS A 253 -15.59 -1.66 -12.67
C HIS A 253 -16.03 -1.97 -11.24
N THR A 254 -17.22 -1.50 -10.86
CA THR A 254 -17.71 -1.66 -9.49
C THR A 254 -19.10 -2.27 -9.45
N LEU A 255 -19.34 -3.10 -8.43
CA LEU A 255 -20.66 -3.52 -7.95
C LEU A 255 -20.82 -3.10 -6.49
N THR A 256 -22.03 -2.73 -6.11
CA THR A 256 -22.37 -2.22 -4.78
C THR A 256 -23.58 -2.95 -4.18
N SER A 257 -23.84 -2.71 -2.89
CA SER A 257 -25.05 -3.20 -2.24
C SER A 257 -26.35 -2.68 -2.88
N ASP A 258 -26.30 -1.55 -3.59
CA ASP A 258 -27.47 -0.96 -4.26
C ASP A 258 -27.81 -1.68 -5.57
N ASP A 259 -26.87 -2.44 -6.12
CA ASP A 259 -27.06 -3.25 -7.33
C ASP A 259 -27.73 -4.61 -7.02
N LEU A 260 -28.00 -4.90 -5.74
CA LEU A 260 -28.68 -6.12 -5.34
C LEU A 260 -30.13 -6.15 -5.84
N PRO A 261 -30.63 -7.31 -6.31
CA PRO A 261 -31.99 -7.41 -6.79
C PRO A 261 -32.99 -7.16 -5.65
N ALA A 262 -34.03 -6.37 -5.92
CA ALA A 262 -35.08 -6.06 -4.95
C ALA A 262 -35.89 -7.29 -4.51
N ALA A 263 -35.86 -8.37 -5.30
CA ALA A 263 -36.53 -9.62 -5.00
C ALA A 263 -35.57 -10.82 -5.20
N PRO A 264 -35.75 -11.92 -4.45
CA PRO A 264 -34.96 -13.13 -4.64
C PRO A 264 -35.02 -13.64 -6.10
N ILE A 265 -33.87 -14.04 -6.64
CA ILE A 265 -33.78 -14.61 -7.99
C ILE A 265 -34.34 -16.05 -7.96
N PRO A 266 -35.32 -16.40 -8.81
CA PRO A 266 -35.84 -17.76 -8.86
C PRO A 266 -34.78 -18.74 -9.35
N LEU A 267 -34.70 -19.90 -8.69
CA LEU A 267 -33.74 -20.95 -9.05
C LEU A 267 -34.24 -21.76 -10.26
N SER A 268 -33.31 -22.15 -11.13
CA SER A 268 -33.56 -23.02 -12.29
C SER A 268 -32.50 -24.11 -12.41
N ALA A 269 -32.73 -25.10 -13.29
CA ALA A 269 -31.64 -25.97 -13.74
C ALA A 269 -30.54 -25.14 -14.44
N PRO A 270 -29.27 -25.60 -14.46
CA PRO A 270 -28.19 -24.92 -15.16
C PRO A 270 -28.53 -24.67 -16.64
N GLY A 271 -28.26 -23.45 -17.10
CA GLY A 271 -28.44 -23.05 -18.50
C GLY A 271 -27.19 -23.34 -19.35
N ALA A 272 -27.10 -22.67 -20.51
CA ALA A 272 -26.02 -22.86 -21.47
C ALA A 272 -24.67 -22.24 -21.05
N TYR A 273 -24.66 -21.39 -20.01
CA TYR A 273 -23.48 -20.65 -19.58
C TYR A 273 -23.30 -20.74 -18.06
N LEU A 274 -22.03 -20.80 -17.65
CA LEU A 274 -21.61 -20.68 -16.27
C LEU A 274 -20.76 -19.42 -16.12
N TYR A 275 -21.14 -18.56 -15.16
CA TYR A 275 -20.39 -17.37 -14.81
C TYR A 275 -19.79 -17.55 -13.42
N GLU A 276 -18.48 -17.39 -13.29
CA GLU A 276 -17.81 -17.28 -11.99
C GLU A 276 -17.53 -15.80 -11.72
N PRO A 277 -18.15 -15.19 -10.69
CA PRO A 277 -17.90 -13.80 -10.36
C PRO A 277 -16.48 -13.60 -9.82
N ASP A 278 -15.96 -12.38 -9.98
CA ASP A 278 -14.66 -12.00 -9.43
C ASP A 278 -14.63 -12.20 -7.91
N LYS A 279 -13.46 -12.56 -7.38
CA LYS A 279 -13.29 -12.83 -5.94
C LYS A 279 -13.63 -11.63 -5.05
N ALA A 280 -13.48 -10.40 -5.53
CA ALA A 280 -13.92 -9.21 -4.79
C ALA A 280 -15.45 -9.16 -4.69
N VAL A 281 -16.17 -9.54 -5.74
CA VAL A 281 -17.63 -9.63 -5.76
C VAL A 281 -18.10 -10.73 -4.82
N ILE A 282 -17.46 -11.91 -4.88
CA ILE A 282 -17.74 -13.01 -3.94
C ILE A 282 -17.50 -12.56 -2.51
N ARG A 283 -16.43 -11.79 -2.25
CA ARG A 283 -16.10 -11.31 -0.90
C ARG A 283 -17.05 -10.21 -0.41
N ALA A 284 -17.63 -9.40 -1.29
CA ALA A 284 -18.51 -8.29 -0.93
C ALA A 284 -20.00 -8.68 -0.73
N HIS A 285 -20.30 -9.98 -0.54
CA HIS A 285 -21.67 -10.49 -0.34
C HIS A 285 -22.29 -10.03 0.97
#